data_AF-A0A1C7NWG7-F1
#
_entry.id   AF-A0A1C7NWG7-F1
#
_cell.length_a   1.000
_cell.length_b   1.000
_cell.length_c   1.000
_cell.angle_alpha   90.00
_cell.angle_beta   90.00
_cell.angle_gamma   90.00
#
_symmetry.space_group_name_H-M   'P 1'
#
loop_
_entity.id
_entity.type
_entity.pdbx_description
1 polymer ?
#
loop_
_entity_poly.entity_id
_entity_poly.type
_entity_poly.pdbx_seq_one_letter_code
_entity_poly.pdbx_strand_id
1 'polypeptide(L)' 'MQVLVRDNNVDQALRVLKKKLQREGVFREMRLREAFEKPSVKKAREKSEAISRQRKLARKQLQRDGLLPAPKKKPRV' A
#
# COMPACT_ATOMS: atom_id res chain seq x y z
N MET A 1 10.24 13.94 -5.84
CA MET A 1 10.07 13.50 -4.44
C MET A 1 11.34 13.85 -3.67
N GLN A 2 11.26 14.70 -2.64
CA GLN A 2 12.44 15.19 -1.92
C GLN A 2 12.35 14.88 -0.42
N VAL A 3 13.48 14.54 0.20
CA VAL A 3 13.59 14.32 1.65
C VAL A 3 14.71 15.21 2.17
N LEU A 4 14.36 16.05 3.14
CA LEU A 4 15.33 16.90 3.85
C LEU A 4 16.05 16.05 4.90
N VAL A 5 17.37 16.03 4.85
CA VAL A 5 18.21 15.43 5.88
C VAL A 5 18.43 16.48 6.96
N ARG A 6 18.18 16.13 8.22
CA ARG A 6 18.48 16.97 9.38
C ARG A 6 19.55 16.28 10.21
N ASP A 7 20.42 17.07 10.83
CA ASP A 7 21.39 16.61 11.83
C ASP A 7 22.33 15.50 11.34
N ASN A 8 22.73 15.55 10.05
CA ASN A 8 23.54 14.52 9.38
C ASN A 8 22.99 13.08 9.47
N ASN A 9 21.70 12.90 9.79
CA ASN A 9 21.11 11.57 9.92
C ASN A 9 20.64 11.00 8.56
N VAL A 10 21.61 10.54 7.78
CA VAL A 10 21.41 10.04 6.41
C VAL A 10 20.60 8.73 6.39
N ASP A 11 20.88 7.80 7.31
CA ASP A 11 20.19 6.50 7.36
C ASP A 11 18.69 6.65 7.62
N GLN A 12 18.32 7.55 8.53
CA GLN A 12 16.91 7.81 8.81
C GLN A 12 16.23 8.46 7.61
N ALA A 13 16.90 9.37 6.92
CA ALA A 13 16.39 10.00 5.71
C ALA A 13 16.16 8.97 4.58
N LEU A 14 17.08 8.04 4.37
CA LEU A 14 16.92 6.94 3.39
C LEU A 14 15.74 6.03 3.75
N ARG A 15 15.57 5.72 5.04
CA ARG A 15 14.44 4.91 5.51
C ARG A 15 13.10 5.62 5.29
N VAL A 16 13.06 6.94 5.51
CA VAL A 16 11.87 7.77 5.24
C VAL A 16 11.59 7.85 3.75
N LEU A 17 12.61 8.06 2.92
CA LEU A 17 12.49 8.08 1.46
C LEU A 17 11.89 6.77 0.94
N LYS A 18 12.47 5.62 1.35
CA LYS A 18 11.96 4.29 0.99
C LYS A 18 10.49 4.11 1.40
N LYS A 19 10.13 4.49 2.63
CA LYS A 19 8.74 4.42 3.10
C LYS A 19 7.81 5.30 2.29
N LYS A 20 8.22 6.52 1.93
CA LYS A 20 7.39 7.41 1.13
C LYS A 20 7.24 6.87 -0.31
N LEU A 21 8.30 6.32 -0.93
CA LEU A 21 8.24 5.71 -2.28
C LEU A 21 7.30 4.50 -2.32
N GLN A 22 7.31 3.69 -1.26
CA GLN A 22 6.37 2.58 -1.10
C GLN A 22 4.92 3.04 -0.93
N ARG A 23 4.67 4.18 -0.27
CA ARG A 23 3.32 4.75 -0.13
C ARG A 23 2.81 5.35 -1.42
N GLU A 24 3.66 6.07 -2.14
CA GLU A 24 3.35 6.62 -3.46
C GLU A 24 3.11 5.52 -4.50
N GLY A 25 3.57 4.29 -4.22
CA GLY A 25 3.30 3.14 -5.08
C GLY A 25 4.17 3.12 -6.34
N VAL A 26 5.21 3.96 -6.41
CA VAL A 26 6.10 4.10 -7.58
C VAL A 26 6.69 2.75 -7.98
N PHE A 27 7.13 1.93 -7.02
CA PHE A 27 7.63 0.58 -7.30
C PHE A 27 6.57 -0.37 -7.88
N ARG A 28 5.31 -0.19 -7.49
CA ARG A 28 4.20 -0.98 -8.04
C ARG A 28 3.88 -0.55 -9.46
N GLU A 29 3.92 0.75 -9.74
CA GLU A 29 3.73 1.27 -11.10
C GLU A 29 4.87 0.87 -12.02
N MET A 30 6.12 0.94 -11.56
CA MET A 30 7.27 0.49 -12.34
C MET A 30 7.10 -0.98 -12.76
N ARG A 31 6.78 -1.87 -11.80
CA ARG A 31 6.55 -3.29 -12.09
C ARG A 31 5.37 -3.53 -13.04
N LEU A 32 4.31 -2.74 -12.94
CA LEU A 32 3.15 -2.84 -13.85
C LEU A 32 3.45 -2.33 -15.26
N ARG A 33 4.49 -1.52 -15.45
CA ARG A 33 4.90 -0.95 -16.74
C ARG A 33 6.05 -1.69 -17.41
N GLU A 34 6.65 -2.70 -16.75
CA GLU A 34 7.74 -3.50 -17.30
C GLU A 34 7.35 -4.24 -18.59
N ALA A 35 6.08 -4.63 -18.72
CA ALA A 35 5.55 -5.32 -19.90
C ALA A 35 4.21 -4.73 -20.34
N PHE A 36 3.90 -4.88 -21.64
CA PHE A 36 2.61 -4.48 -22.17
C PHE A 36 1.48 -5.37 -21.61
N GLU A 37 0.58 -4.76 -20.86
CA GLU A 37 -0.64 -5.42 -20.37
C GLU A 37 -1.79 -5.15 -21.34
N LYS A 38 -2.37 -6.21 -21.92
CA LYS A 38 -3.52 -6.09 -22.83
C LYS A 38 -4.68 -5.37 -22.11
N PRO A 39 -5.44 -4.47 -22.77
CA PRO A 39 -6.50 -3.68 -22.12
C PRO A 39 -7.57 -4.52 -21.40
N SER A 40 -7.88 -5.72 -21.93
CA SER A 40 -8.82 -6.65 -21.29
C SER A 40 -8.32 -7.17 -19.94
N VAL A 41 -7.01 -7.45 -19.83
CA VAL A 41 -6.37 -7.94 -18.61
C VAL A 41 -6.31 -6.83 -17.57
N LYS A 42 -5.96 -5.61 -18.00
CA LYS A 42 -5.98 -4.42 -17.15
C LYS A 42 -7.37 -4.18 -16.53
N LYS A 43 -8.44 -4.24 -17.34
CA LYS A 43 -9.83 -4.11 -16.85
C LYS A 43 -10.21 -5.18 -15.83
N ALA A 44 -9.81 -6.43 -16.06
CA ALA A 44 -10.09 -7.53 -15.12
C ALA A 44 -9.37 -7.33 -13.77
N ARG A 45 -8.11 -6.87 -13.81
CA ARG A 45 -7.31 -6.55 -12.62
C ARG A 45 -7.89 -5.37 -11.85
N GLU A 46 -8.26 -4.29 -12.52
CA GLU A 46 -8.88 -3.12 -11.86
C GLU A 46 -10.19 -3.50 -11.17
N LYS A 47 -11.02 -4.33 -11.81
CA LYS A 47 -12.27 -4.84 -11.22
C LYS A 47 -12.01 -5.68 -9.97
N SER A 48 -11.05 -6.61 -10.02
CA SER A 48 -10.73 -7.47 -8.86
C SER A 48 -10.12 -6.67 -7.70
N GLU A 49 -9.28 -5.67 -8.00
CA GLU A 49 -8.70 -4.75 -7.02
C GLU A 49 -9.77 -3.85 -6.38
N ALA A 50 -10.77 -3.41 -7.14
CA ALA A 50 -11.90 -2.63 -6.62
C ALA A 50 -12.76 -3.46 -5.65
N ILE A 51 -13.12 -4.68 -6.03
CA ILE A 51 -13.88 -5.61 -5.17
C ILE A 51 -13.11 -5.88 -3.87
N SER A 52 -11.80 -6.13 -3.97
CA SER A 52 -10.95 -6.37 -2.80
C SER A 52 -10.88 -5.15 -1.87
N ARG A 53 -10.82 -3.94 -2.44
CA ARG A 53 -10.88 -2.68 -1.67
C ARG A 53 -12.21 -2.51 -0.96
N GLN A 54 -13.34 -2.74 -1.64
CA GLN A 54 -14.67 -2.66 -1.05
C GLN A 54 -14.84 -3.65 0.11
N ARG A 55 -14.44 -4.92 -0.08
CA ARG A 55 -14.46 -5.94 0.99
C ARG A 55 -13.63 -5.53 2.21
N LYS A 56 -12.44 -4.94 1.97
CA LYS A 56 -11.57 -4.44 3.05
C LYS A 56 -12.20 -3.26 3.79
N LEU A 57 -12.89 -2.35 3.11
CA LEU A 57 -13.59 -1.23 3.72
C LEU A 57 -14.77 -1.71 4.57
N ALA A 58 -15.60 -2.59 4.03
CA ALA A 58 -16.73 -3.18 4.76
C ALA A 58 -16.26 -3.91 6.02
N ARG A 59 -15.18 -4.71 5.92
CA ARG A 59 -14.58 -5.37 7.09
C ARG A 59 -14.12 -4.37 8.15
N LYS A 60 -13.53 -3.23 7.74
CA LYS A 60 -13.09 -2.19 8.67
C LYS A 60 -14.27 -1.47 9.34
N GLN A 61 -15.37 -1.25 8.62
CA GLN A 61 -16.61 -0.69 9.17
C GLN A 61 -17.19 -1.64 10.23
N LEU A 62 -17.38 -2.92 9.89
CA LEU A 62 -17.89 -3.92 10.84
C LEU A 62 -17.01 -4.08 12.10
N GLN A 63 -15.69 -3.94 11.97
CA GLN A 63 -14.78 -3.91 13.12
C GLN A 63 -14.92 -2.64 13.98
N ARG A 64 -15.22 -1.49 13.35
CA ARG A 64 -15.49 -0.24 14.05
C ARG A 64 -16.82 -0.32 14.81
N ASP A 65 -17.81 -0.94 14.19
CA ASP A 65 -19.17 -1.07 14.74
C ASP A 65 -19.27 -2.22 15.77
N GLY A 66 -18.16 -2.92 16.06
CA GLY A 66 -18.07 -3.94 17.10
C GLY A 66 -18.61 -5.33 16.72
N LEU A 67 -19.09 -5.51 15.49
CA LEU A 67 -19.62 -6.80 15.01
C LEU A 67 -18.53 -7.84 14.69
N LEU A 68 -17.28 -7.42 14.53
CA LEU A 68 -16.16 -8.32 14.24
C LEU A 68 -14.96 -8.06 15.17
N PRO A 69 -14.34 -9.12 15.72
CA PRO A 69 -13.12 -8.97 16.51
C PRO A 69 -11.97 -8.46 15.64
N ALA A 70 -11.19 -7.53 16.20
CA ALA A 70 -9.97 -7.05 15.57
C ALA A 70 -8.93 -8.20 15.48
N PRO A 71 -8.14 -8.29 14.40
CA PRO A 71 -7.08 -9.29 14.30
C PRO A 71 -6.05 -9.09 15.41
N LYS A 72 -5.57 -10.19 16.01
CA LYS A 72 -4.55 -10.18 17.07
C LYS A 72 -3.30 -9.43 16.59
N LYS A 73 -2.80 -8.48 17.40
CA LYS A 73 -1.57 -7.72 17.11
C LYS A 73 -0.38 -8.70 17.11
N LYS A 74 0.47 -8.62 16.08
CA LYS A 74 1.73 -9.40 16.05
C LYS A 74 2.63 -8.94 17.20
N PRO A 75 3.36 -9.86 17.86
CA PRO A 75 4.31 -9.50 18.91
C PRO A 75 5.37 -8.57 18.32
N ARG A 76 5.75 -7.55 19.09
CA ARG A 76 6.89 -6.69 18.76
C ARG A 76 8.14 -7.49 19.13
N VAL A 77 8.82 -8.02 18.12
CA VAL A 77 10.22 -8.48 18.22
C VAL A 77 11.11 -7.27 18.01
#